data_AF-A0A1Y4RYI6-F1
#
_entry.id   AF-A0A1Y4RYI6-F1
#
_cell.length_a   1.000
_cell.length_b   1.000
_cell.length_c   1.000
_cell.angle_alpha   90.00
_cell.angle_beta   90.00
_cell.angle_gamma   90.00
#
_symmetry.space_group_name_H-M   'P 1'
#
loop_
_entity.id
_entity.type
_entity.pdbx_description
1 polymer ?
#
loop_
_entity_poly.entity_id
_entity_poly.type
_entity_poly.pdbx_seq_one_letter_code
_entity_poly.pdbx_strand_id
1 'polypeptide(L)' 'MENPVLARLARLGGRAEPLWLYTLLTVVELERYPLWAWNEALSRAVGRRVSCPSYRALTRRLEEAVRGEN' A
#
# COMPACT_ATOMS: atom_id res chain seq x y z
N MET A 1 0.60 15.41 -8.64
CA MET A 1 -0.59 14.55 -8.52
C MET A 1 -0.51 13.84 -7.18
N GLU A 2 -1.52 13.99 -6.34
CA GLU A 2 -1.56 13.33 -5.03
C GLU A 2 -1.95 11.86 -5.19
N ASN A 3 -1.21 10.94 -4.55
CA ASN A 3 -1.48 9.51 -4.66
C ASN A 3 -2.84 9.18 -4.01
N PRO A 4 -3.80 8.56 -4.73
CA PRO A 4 -5.16 8.36 -4.22
C PRO A 4 -5.25 7.37 -3.06
N VAL A 5 -4.33 6.38 -2.98
CA VAL A 5 -4.24 5.43 -1.87
C VAL A 5 -3.82 6.17 -0.60
N LEU A 6 -2.76 6.99 -0.69
CA LEU A 6 -2.28 7.80 0.44
C LEU A 6 -3.29 8.85 0.87
N ALA A 7 -3.97 9.52 -0.07
CA ALA A 7 -5.03 10.47 0.24
C ALA A 7 -6.22 9.80 0.96
N ARG A 8 -6.59 8.58 0.56
CA ARG A 8 -7.61 7.79 1.25
C ARG A 8 -7.16 7.43 2.67
N LEU A 9 -5.91 7.03 2.82
CA LEU A 9 -5.34 6.64 4.11
C LEU A 9 -5.30 7.81 5.09
N ALA A 10 -4.85 8.98 4.63
CA ALA A 10 -4.83 10.21 5.42
C ALA A 10 -6.24 10.62 5.89
N ARG A 11 -7.26 10.50 5.03
CA ARG A 11 -8.67 10.76 5.41
C ARG A 11 -9.21 9.80 6.47
N LEU A 12 -8.63 8.61 6.59
CA LEU A 12 -8.97 7.63 7.61
C LEU A 12 -8.14 7.81 8.89
N GLY A 13 -7.25 8.81 8.95
CA GLY A 13 -6.31 9.00 10.05
C GLY A 13 -5.15 8.00 10.07
N GLY A 14 -4.98 7.24 8.99
CA GLY A 14 -3.89 6.27 8.83
C GLY A 14 -2.58 6.91 8.38
N ARG A 15 -1.48 6.17 8.54
CA ARG A 15 -0.14 6.59 8.14
C ARG A 15 0.35 5.79 6.95
N ALA A 16 1.30 6.33 6.19
CA ALA A 16 1.96 5.61 5.10
C ALA A 16 2.93 4.55 5.67
N GLU A 17 2.40 3.52 6.33
CA GLU A 17 3.13 2.40 6.90
C GLU A 17 2.55 1.09 6.32
N PRO A 18 3.34 0.01 6.19
CA PRO A 18 2.90 -1.25 5.63
C PRO A 18 1.63 -1.83 6.25
N LEU A 19 1.48 -1.76 7.58
CA LEU A 19 0.28 -2.25 8.27
C LEU A 19 -0.98 -1.51 7.81
N TRP A 20 -0.93 -0.17 7.79
CA TRP A 20 -2.03 0.68 7.36
C TRP A 20 -2.39 0.47 5.89
N LEU A 21 -1.39 0.28 5.01
CA LEU A 21 -1.62 -0.05 3.60
C LEU A 21 -2.23 -1.44 3.43
N TYR A 22 -1.78 -2.43 4.19
CA TYR A 22 -2.33 -3.78 4.16
C TYR A 22 -3.78 -3.80 4.64
N THR A 23 -4.09 -3.11 5.75
CA THR A 23 -5.47 -2.93 6.22
C THR A 23 -6.34 -2.24 5.18
N LEU A 24 -5.84 -1.19 4.52
CA LEU A 24 -6.59 -0.52 3.46
C LEU A 24 -6.85 -1.45 2.27
N LEU A 25 -5.88 -2.29 1.90
CA LEU A 25 -6.01 -3.25 0.81
C LEU A 25 -7.03 -4.35 1.10
N THR A 26 -7.18 -4.78 2.36
CA THR A 26 -8.12 -5.83 2.74
C THR A 26 -9.56 -5.34 2.88
N VAL A 27 -9.77 -4.06 3.22
CA VAL A 27 -11.12 -3.47 3.39
C VAL A 27 -11.66 -2.79 2.13
N VAL A 28 -10.80 -2.53 1.15
CA VAL A 28 -11.18 -1.91 -0.13
C VAL A 28 -11.09 -2.96 -1.24
N GLU A 29 -12.01 -2.92 -2.19
CA GLU A 29 -11.86 -3.72 -3.43
C GLU A 29 -10.51 -3.41 -4.10
N LEU A 30 -9.69 -4.44 -4.30
CA LEU A 30 -8.32 -4.33 -4.81
C LEU A 30 -8.20 -3.47 -6.09
N GLU A 31 -9.21 -3.51 -6.95
CA GLU A 31 -9.25 -2.80 -8.23
C GLU A 31 -9.72 -1.35 -8.14
N ARG A 32 -10.14 -0.87 -6.94
CA ARG A 32 -10.58 0.51 -6.73
C ARG A 32 -9.48 1.53 -7.04
N TYR A 33 -8.22 1.18 -6.78
CA TYR A 33 -7.07 2.02 -7.07
C TYR A 33 -6.11 1.30 -8.00
N PRO A 34 -5.50 2.00 -8.97
CA PRO A 34 -4.61 1.35 -9.92
C PRO A 34 -3.33 0.87 -9.24
N LEU A 35 -2.76 -0.22 -9.74
CA LEU A 35 -1.55 -0.85 -9.20
C LEU A 35 -0.36 0.12 -9.08
N TRP A 36 -0.23 1.09 -9.99
CA TRP A 36 0.83 2.10 -9.89
C TRP A 36 0.70 2.96 -8.62
N ALA A 37 -0.53 3.27 -8.20
CA ALA A 37 -0.77 4.05 -6.99
C ALA A 37 -0.43 3.24 -5.74
N TRP A 38 -0.74 1.95 -5.74
CA TRP A 38 -0.32 1.04 -4.69
C TRP A 38 1.20 0.87 -4.62
N ASN A 39 1.87 0.72 -5.76
CA ASN A 39 3.33 0.63 -5.83
C ASN A 39 4.02 1.89 -5.27
N GLU A 40 3.50 3.07 -5.60
CA GLU A 40 4.00 4.33 -5.04
C GLU A 40 3.75 4.40 -3.53
N ALA A 41 2.55 4.05 -3.06
CA ALA A 41 2.21 4.06 -1.64
C ALA A 41 3.11 3.12 -0.83
N LEU A 42 3.30 1.89 -1.30
CA LEU A 42 4.21 0.92 -0.71
C LEU A 42 5.66 1.44 -0.73
N SER A 43 6.10 2.04 -1.84
CA SER A 43 7.45 2.61 -1.93
C SER A 43 7.71 3.68 -0.85
N ARG A 44 6.72 4.52 -0.57
CA ARG A 44 6.82 5.51 0.50
C ARG A 44 6.87 4.85 1.87
N ALA A 45 6.03 3.83 2.09
CA ALA A 45 5.95 3.14 3.37
C ALA A 45 7.24 2.41 3.75
N VAL A 46 7.90 1.76 2.78
CA VAL A 46 9.16 1.03 3.03
C VAL A 46 10.42 1.88 2.79
N GLY A 47 10.27 3.18 2.50
CA GLY A 47 11.40 4.09 2.25
C GLY A 47 12.28 3.75 1.04
N ARG A 48 11.82 2.91 0.12
CA ARG A 48 12.58 2.48 -1.08
C ARG A 48 11.65 2.25 -2.26
N ARG A 49 12.17 2.35 -3.49
CA ARG A 49 11.37 2.10 -4.70
C ARG A 49 10.95 0.63 -4.78
N VAL A 50 9.64 0.38 -4.84
CA VAL A 50 9.01 -0.92 -5.04
C VAL A 50 8.13 -0.87 -6.27
N SER A 51 8.22 -1.91 -7.10
CA SER A 51 7.33 -2.12 -8.24
C SER A 51 6.84 -3.55 -8.20
N CYS A 52 5.56 -3.74 -7.93
CA CYS A 52 4.90 -5.04 -8.03
C CYS A 52 4.26 -5.18 -9.43
N PRO A 53 4.45 -6.33 -10.10
CA PRO A 53 3.90 -6.58 -11.44
C PRO A 53 2.41 -6.94 -11.44
N SER A 54 1.84 -7.25 -10.28
CA SER A 54 0.43 -7.61 -10.12
C SER A 54 -0.05 -7.31 -8.70
N TYR A 55 -1.37 -7.28 -8.50
CA TYR A 55 -1.95 -7.16 -7.17
C TYR A 55 -1.60 -8.34 -6.26
N ARG A 56 -1.47 -9.56 -6.79
CA ARG A 56 -0.98 -10.72 -6.02
C ARG A 56 0.43 -10.49 -5.48
N ALA A 57 1.32 -9.93 -6.31
CA ALA A 57 2.67 -9.61 -5.90
C ALA A 57 2.71 -8.44 -4.90
N LEU A 58 1.80 -7.48 -5.03
CA LEU A 58 1.59 -6.39 -4.06
C LEU A 58 1.16 -6.93 -2.70
N THR A 59 0.12 -7.78 -2.64
CA THR A 59 -0.38 -8.38 -1.40
C THR A 59 0.73 -9.11 -0.67
N ARG A 60 1.47 -10.00 -1.37
CA ARG A 60 2.58 -10.74 -0.78
C ARG A 60 3.67 -9.81 -0.22
N ARG A 61 4.02 -8.75 -0.94
CA ARG A 61 5.02 -7.76 -0.49
C ARG A 61 4.58 -6.97 0.73
N LEU A 62 3.29 -6.62 0.81
CA LEU A 62 2.73 -5.97 1.99
C LEU A 62 2.72 -6.92 3.20
N GLU A 63 2.35 -8.18 3.01
CA GLU A 63 2.43 -9.20 4.07
C GLU A 63 3.86 -9.39 4.58
N GLU A 64 4.84 -9.49 3.67
CA GLU A 64 6.26 -9.56 4.00
C GLU A 64 6.71 -8.32 4.80
N ALA A 65 6.30 -7.12 4.38
CA ALA A 65 6.65 -5.87 5.06
C ALA A 65 6.05 -5.78 6.47
N VAL A 66 4.77 -6.13 6.64
CA VAL A 66 4.10 -6.14 7.96
C VAL A 66 4.74 -7.15 8.91
N ARG A 67 5.20 -8.29 8.41
CA ARG A 67 5.89 -9.30 9.24
C ARG A 67 7.30 -8.88 9.63
N GLY A 68 8.00 -8.12 8.78
CA GLY A 68 9.36 -7.64 9.05
C GLY A 68 9.44 -6.39 9.93
N GLU A 69 8.32 -5.71 10.18
CA GLU A 69 8.22 -4.56 11.09
C GLU A 69 7.91 -4.94 12.55
N ASN A 70 7.72 -6.24 12.86
CA ASN A 70 7.55 -6.77 14.22
C ASN A 70 8.86 -7.35 14.78
#